data_AF-B8I669-F1
#
_entry.id   AF-B8I669-F1
#
_cell.length_a   1.000
_cell.length_b   1.000
_cell.length_c   1.000
_cell.angle_alpha   90.00
_cell.angle_beta   90.00
_cell.angle_gamma   90.00
#
_symmetry.space_group_name_H-M   'P 1'
#
loop_
_entity.id
_entity.type
_entity.pdbx_description
1 polymer ?
#
loop_
_entity_poly.entity_id
_entity_poly.type
_entity_poly.pdbx_seq_one_letter_code
_entity_poly.pdbx_strand_id
1 'polypeptide(L)' 'MIIRVPPNKNMTEGSLIALTKNDVFIGYAEIIISTDEALMLSVDNKAVKTFNELFGEQIPFTIDFF' A
#
# COMPACT_ATOMS: atom_id res chain seq x y z
N MET A 1 4.63 3.02 -7.72
CA MET A 1 5.63 2.80 -6.64
C MET A 1 5.46 1.36 -6.15
N ILE A 2 6.53 0.64 -5.82
CA ILE A 2 6.42 -0.69 -5.22
C ILE A 2 6.71 -0.61 -3.73
N ILE A 3 5.84 -1.20 -2.90
CA ILE A 3 5.98 -1.23 -1.45
C ILE A 3 6.04 -2.69 -1.00
N ARG A 4 7.00 -2.99 -0.12
CA ARG A 4 7.09 -4.28 0.59
C ARG A 4 6.41 -4.16 1.95
N VAL A 5 5.44 -5.04 2.22
CA VAL A 5 4.72 -5.08 3.50
C VAL A 5 4.76 -6.49 4.09
N PRO A 6 4.51 -6.66 5.40
CA PRO A 6 4.40 -7.98 6.01
C PRO A 6 3.39 -8.88 5.30
N PRO A 7 3.56 -10.22 5.36
CA PRO A 7 2.69 -11.16 4.69
C PRO A 7 1.28 -11.12 5.27
N ASN A 8 0.26 -11.31 4.42
CA ASN A 8 -1.12 -11.49 4.84
C ASN A 8 -1.72 -12.68 4.07
N LYS A 9 -2.12 -13.72 4.81
CA LYS A 9 -2.62 -14.98 4.23
C LYS A 9 -3.94 -14.82 3.47
N ASN A 10 -4.67 -13.74 3.69
CA ASN A 10 -5.94 -13.47 3.04
C ASN A 10 -5.77 -12.66 1.74
N MET A 11 -4.53 -12.39 1.33
CA MET A 11 -4.20 -11.49 0.24
C MET A 11 -3.46 -12.24 -0.86
N THR A 12 -4.11 -12.32 -2.03
CA THR A 12 -3.65 -13.07 -3.19
C THR A 12 -3.10 -12.16 -4.28
N GLU A 13 -2.21 -12.69 -5.11
CA GLU A 13 -1.71 -11.97 -6.30
C GLU A 13 -2.87 -11.58 -7.24
N GLY A 14 -2.75 -10.41 -7.85
CA GLY A 14 -3.78 -9.79 -8.69
C GLY A 14 -4.94 -9.16 -7.90
N SER A 15 -4.98 -9.29 -6.57
CA SER A 15 -5.99 -8.61 -5.76
C SER A 15 -5.73 -7.10 -5.71
N LEU A 16 -6.82 -6.34 -5.83
CA LEU A 16 -6.81 -4.90 -5.61
C LEU A 16 -7.20 -4.62 -4.15
N ILE A 17 -6.41 -3.83 -3.44
CA ILE A 17 -6.63 -3.46 -2.04
C ILE A 17 -6.80 -1.95 -1.90
N ALA A 18 -7.73 -1.52 -1.05
CA ALA A 18 -7.92 -0.10 -0.77
C ALA A 18 -6.86 0.35 0.24
N LEU A 19 -6.21 1.48 -0.07
CA LEU A 19 -5.28 2.14 0.82
C LEU A 19 -5.98 3.30 1.51
N THR A 20 -5.87 3.36 2.83
CA THR A 20 -6.38 4.46 3.62
C THR A 20 -5.31 5.00 4.56
N LYS A 21 -5.43 6.29 4.89
CA LYS A 21 -4.65 6.95 5.93
C LYS A 21 -5.63 7.63 6.87
N ASN A 22 -5.63 7.27 8.15
CA ASN A 22 -6.56 7.82 9.15
C ASN A 22 -8.02 7.74 8.66
N ASP A 23 -8.46 6.56 8.20
CA ASP A 23 -9.79 6.31 7.63
C ASP A 23 -10.14 7.07 6.33
N VAL A 24 -9.20 7.82 5.76
CA VAL A 24 -9.38 8.52 4.48
C VAL A 24 -8.80 7.70 3.33
N PHE A 25 -9.61 7.44 2.31
CA PHE A 25 -9.18 6.74 1.09
C PHE A 25 -8.15 7.55 0.29
N ILE A 26 -6.97 6.97 0.07
CA ILE A 26 -5.86 7.62 -0.65
C ILE A 26 -5.58 7.00 -2.01
N GLY A 27 -6.04 5.78 -2.28
CA GLY A 27 -5.89 5.11 -3.57
C GLY A 27 -5.94 3.59 -3.44
N TYR A 28 -5.55 2.90 -4.50
CA TYR A 28 -5.47 1.43 -4.52
C TYR A 28 -4.03 0.95 -4.65
N ALA A 29 -3.82 -0.30 -4.25
CA ALA A 29 -2.67 -1.08 -4.66
C ALA A 29 -3.08 -2.44 -5.22
N GLU A 30 -2.31 -2.94 -6.16
CA GLU A 30 -2.41 -4.31 -6.66
C GLU A 30 -1.33 -5.17 -6.00
N ILE A 31 -1.69 -6.36 -5.56
CA ILE A 31 -0.75 -7.34 -5.03
C ILE A 31 -0.07 -8.02 -6.22
N ILE A 32 1.19 -7.70 -6.46
CA ILE A 32 1.95 -8.25 -7.59
C ILE A 32 2.74 -9.51 -7.19
N ILE A 33 3.07 -9.66 -5.90
CA ILE A 33 3.76 -10.84 -5.35
C ILE A 33 3.20 -11.12 -3.95
N SER A 34 2.83 -12.38 -3.69
CA SER A 34 2.39 -12.85 -2.37
C SER A 34 3.21 -14.06 -1.92
N THR A 35 3.98 -13.90 -0.84
CA THR A 35 4.80 -14.96 -0.25
C THR A 35 4.56 -15.05 1.26
N ASP A 36 5.00 -16.15 1.87
CA ASP A 36 4.96 -16.31 3.33
C ASP A 36 5.84 -15.29 4.08
N GLU A 37 6.75 -14.58 3.40
CA GLU A 37 7.65 -13.61 4.01
C GLU A 37 7.21 -12.16 3.81
N ALA A 38 6.50 -11.86 2.72
CA ALA A 38 6.08 -10.50 2.37
C ALA A 38 5.05 -10.48 1.23
N LEU A 39 4.34 -9.35 1.16
CA LEU A 39 3.62 -8.93 -0.04
C LEU A 39 4.38 -7.80 -0.72
N MET A 40 4.38 -7.82 -2.06
CA MET A 40 4.76 -6.65 -2.85
C MET A 40 3.53 -6.03 -3.48
N LEU A 41 3.39 -4.72 -3.29
CA LEU A 41 2.24 -3.95 -3.69
C LEU A 41 2.65 -2.93 -4.76
N SER A 42 1.97 -2.94 -5.90
CA SER A 42 2.07 -1.88 -6.90
C SER A 42 1.01 -0.83 -6.62
N VAL A 43 1.45 0.35 -6.20
CA VAL A 43 0.57 1.46 -5.79
C VAL A 43 0.20 2.34 -6.97
N ASP A 44 -1.08 2.71 -7.06
CA ASP A 44 -1.60 3.61 -8.10
C ASP A 44 -1.03 5.04 -7.99
N ASN A 45 -1.21 5.82 -9.05
CA ASN A 45 -0.69 7.19 -9.10
C ASN A 45 -1.32 8.12 -8.05
N LYS A 46 -2.54 7.82 -7.58
CA LYS A 46 -3.26 8.65 -6.62
C LYS A 46 -2.61 8.53 -5.24
N ALA A 47 -2.40 7.31 -4.78
CA ALA A 47 -1.74 7.03 -3.51
C ALA A 47 -0.25 7.40 -3.57
N VAL A 48 0.43 7.23 -4.70
CA VAL A 48 1.83 7.68 -4.88
C VAL A 48 2.00 9.16 -4.57
N LYS A 49 1.04 10.02 -4.98
CA LYS A 49 1.12 11.46 -4.67
C LYS A 49 1.14 11.69 -3.15
N THR A 50 0.23 11.04 -2.42
CA THR A 50 0.17 11.11 -0.96
C THR A 50 1.44 10.55 -0.31
N PHE A 51 1.98 9.44 -0.80
CA PHE A 51 3.25 8.91 -0.33
C PHE A 51 4.39 9.91 -0.52
N ASN A 52 4.52 10.52 -1.70
CA ASN A 52 5.58 11.49 -1.97
C ASN A 52 5.50 12.73 -1.07
N GLU A 53 4.30 13.23 -0.78
CA GLU A 53 4.08 14.33 0.17
C GLU A 53 4.56 13.92 1.57
N LEU A 54 4.14 12.74 2.04
CA LEU A 54 4.53 12.20 3.34
C LEU A 54 6.05 11.98 3.49
N PHE A 55 6.68 11.38 2.49
CA PHE A 55 8.13 11.14 2.48
C PHE A 55 8.93 12.43 2.33
N GLY A 56 8.46 13.36 1.49
CA GLY A 56 9.11 14.66 1.29
C GLY A 56 9.08 15.54 2.53
N GLU A 57 7.99 15.49 3.30
CA GLU A 57 7.81 16.25 4.53
C GLU A 57 8.35 15.55 5.78
N GLN A 58 8.89 14.32 5.64
CA GLN A 58 9.34 13.47 6.76
C GLN A 58 8.27 13.28 7.86
N ILE A 59 7.00 13.28 7.47
CA ILE A 59 5.88 13.13 8.41
C ILE A 59 5.76 11.65 8.79
N PRO A 60 5.76 11.28 10.08
CA PRO A 60 5.42 9.93 10.49
C PRO A 60 3.99 9.58 10.06
N PHE A 61 3.80 8.42 9.44
CA PHE A 61 2.49 7.99 8.95
C PHE A 61 2.27 6.48 9.16
N THR A 62 1.00 6.11 9.22
CA THR A 62 0.51 4.73 9.19
C THR A 62 -0.38 4.58 7.96
N ILE A 63 -0.26 3.44 7.27
CA ILE A 63 -1.14 3.07 6.15
C ILE A 63 -1.86 1.80 6.53
N ASP A 64 -3.18 1.83 6.39
CA ASP A 64 -4.06 0.70 6.62
C ASP A 64 -4.51 0.11 5.28
N PHE A 65 -4.68 -1.22 5.28
CA PHE A 65 -5.11 -2.00 4.12
C PHE A 65 -6.48 -2.62 4.41
N PHE A 66 -7.45 -2.40 3.54
CA PHE A 66 -8.83 -2.89 3.65
C PHE A 66 -9.20 -3.80 2.48
#